data_AF-A0A8J8FYR5-F1
#
_entry.id   AF-A0A8J8FYR5-F1
#
_cell.length_a   1.000
_cell.length_b   1.000
_cell.length_c   1.000
_cell.angle_alpha   90.00
_cell.angle_beta   90.00
_cell.angle_gamma   90.00
#
_symmetry.space_group_name_H-M   'P 1'
#
loop_
_entity.id
_entity.type
_entity.pdbx_description
1 polymer ?
#
loop_
_entity_poly.entity_id
_entity_poly.type
_entity_poly.pdbx_seq_one_letter_code
_entity_poly.pdbx_strand_id
1 'polypeptide(L)'
;MNSTEKTPVYTKPVLYLGAFLISLVGGILFLATEFGWWYEGYSWGYDFALYGEYTPWYGKIILVVLGLFYLFVAFVSLQKLYPFLKIDSELEENLEKGAFYATIAVVILTIMTAIIFGILASEGTDWGFGTTFYTGLLGGIITILLLIFARRLEAQS
;
A
#
# COMPACT_ATOMS: atom_id res chain seq x y z
N MET A 1 -2.08 -5.63 -38.82
CA MET A 1 -3.06 -4.75 -38.15
C MET A 1 -2.28 -3.71 -37.36
N ASN A 2 -2.09 -2.52 -37.93
CA ASN A 2 -1.60 -1.37 -37.18
C ASN A 2 -2.83 -0.71 -36.53
N SER A 3 -3.22 -1.19 -35.36
CA SER A 3 -4.07 -0.38 -34.47
C SER A 3 -3.15 0.46 -33.61
N THR A 4 -2.65 1.57 -34.15
CA THR A 4 -2.21 2.70 -33.34
C THR A 4 -3.46 3.33 -32.71
N GLU A 5 -4.10 2.58 -31.81
CA GLU A 5 -5.03 3.17 -30.87
C GLU A 5 -4.20 4.15 -30.03
N LYS A 6 -4.36 5.44 -30.32
CA LYS A 6 -3.72 6.48 -29.55
C LYS A 6 -4.28 6.38 -28.13
N THR A 7 -3.41 6.02 -27.18
CA THR A 7 -3.79 5.98 -25.77
C THR A 7 -4.41 7.33 -25.38
N PRO A 8 -5.62 7.34 -24.82
CA PRO A 8 -6.28 8.59 -24.45
C PRO A 8 -5.44 9.42 -23.47
N VAL A 9 -5.44 10.74 -23.62
CA VAL A 9 -4.65 11.68 -22.80
C VAL A 9 -4.92 11.53 -21.30
N TYR A 10 -6.13 11.12 -20.93
CA TYR A 10 -6.54 10.93 -19.53
C TYR A 10 -6.08 9.60 -18.91
N THR A 11 -5.55 8.66 -19.68
CA THR A 11 -5.20 7.31 -19.19
C THR A 11 -4.15 7.38 -18.09
N LYS A 12 -3.08 8.16 -18.29
CA LYS A 12 -2.01 8.35 -17.30
C LYS A 12 -2.55 8.96 -16.00
N PRO A 13 -3.29 10.10 -16.02
CA PRO A 13 -3.96 10.62 -14.83
C PRO A 13 -4.85 9.60 -14.11
N VAL A 14 -5.63 8.80 -14.82
CA VAL A 14 -6.50 7.80 -14.17
C VAL A 14 -5.71 6.74 -13.41
N LEU A 15 -4.55 6.32 -13.93
CA LEU A 15 -3.69 5.33 -13.26
C LEU A 15 -3.09 5.88 -11.97
N TYR A 16 -2.56 7.11 -11.99
CA TYR A 16 -2.06 7.75 -10.77
C TYR A 16 -3.18 8.07 -9.77
N LEU A 17 -4.39 8.41 -10.24
CA LEU A 17 -5.54 8.61 -9.37
C LEU A 17 -5.93 7.30 -8.66
N GLY A 18 -5.94 6.18 -9.39
CA GLY A 18 -6.16 4.87 -8.78
C GLY A 18 -5.09 4.52 -7.75
N ALA A 19 -3.81 4.72 -8.09
CA ALA A 19 -2.70 4.47 -7.18
C ALA A 19 -2.79 5.36 -5.93
N PHE A 20 -3.16 6.63 -6.10
CA PHE A 20 -3.41 7.56 -5.01
C PHE A 20 -4.54 7.08 -4.09
N LEU A 21 -5.71 6.76 -4.64
CA LEU A 21 -6.88 6.39 -3.84
C LEU A 21 -6.65 5.09 -3.07
N ILE A 22 -6.12 4.06 -3.72
CA ILE A 22 -5.83 2.77 -3.07
C ILE A 22 -4.78 2.97 -1.98
N SER A 23 -3.74 3.75 -2.25
CA SER A 23 -2.66 3.96 -1.28
C SER A 23 -3.09 4.85 -0.12
N LEU A 24 -3.94 5.85 -0.36
CA LEU A 24 -4.49 6.69 0.70
C LEU A 24 -5.40 5.87 1.62
N VAL A 25 -6.34 5.12 1.04
CA VAL A 25 -7.22 4.22 1.81
C VAL A 25 -6.39 3.17 2.54
N GLY A 26 -5.37 2.61 1.88
CA GLY A 26 -4.48 1.64 2.49
C GLY A 26 -3.73 2.21 3.69
N GLY A 27 -3.11 3.39 3.54
CA GLY A 27 -2.41 4.07 4.62
C GLY A 27 -3.33 4.40 5.79
N ILE A 28 -4.53 4.88 5.51
CA ILE A 28 -5.55 5.12 6.54
C ILE A 28 -5.95 3.82 7.22
N LEU A 29 -6.19 2.73 6.50
CA LEU A 29 -6.58 1.44 7.11
C LEU A 29 -5.46 0.89 8.02
N PHE A 30 -4.21 0.94 7.58
CA PHE A 30 -3.07 0.52 8.42
C PHE A 30 -2.93 1.38 9.67
N LEU A 31 -3.03 2.71 9.55
CA LEU A 31 -2.90 3.61 10.70
C LEU A 31 -4.13 3.62 11.60
N ALA A 32 -5.34 3.55 11.06
CA ALA A 32 -6.58 3.48 11.84
C ALA A 32 -6.68 2.17 12.61
N THR A 33 -6.14 1.08 12.05
CA THR A 33 -5.96 -0.17 12.80
C THR A 33 -4.93 -0.03 13.92
N GLU A 34 -4.02 0.94 13.90
CA GLU A 34 -3.10 1.23 15.03
C GLU A 34 -3.67 2.25 16.03
N PHE A 35 -4.42 3.26 15.55
CA PHE A 35 -4.96 4.34 16.40
C PHE A 35 -6.33 4.01 16.99
N GLY A 36 -7.15 3.19 16.31
CA GLY A 36 -8.40 2.65 16.86
C GLY A 36 -8.19 1.81 18.13
N TRP A 37 -6.94 1.38 18.35
CA TRP A 37 -6.47 0.66 19.53
C TRP A 37 -6.15 1.53 20.75
N TRP A 38 -6.02 2.86 20.62
CA TRP A 38 -5.91 3.75 21.78
C TRP A 38 -7.25 3.95 22.51
N TYR A 39 -8.34 3.46 21.90
CA TYR A 39 -9.63 3.31 22.56
C TYR A 39 -9.77 1.87 23.05
N GLU A 40 -9.61 1.66 24.36
CA GLU A 40 -9.87 0.38 25.02
C GLU A 40 -11.31 -0.07 24.71
N GLY A 41 -11.47 -1.17 23.96
CA GLY A 41 -12.77 -1.82 23.71
C GLY A 41 -13.18 -2.02 22.25
N TYR A 42 -12.39 -1.58 21.26
CA TYR A 42 -12.72 -1.77 19.84
C TYR A 42 -12.19 -3.11 19.30
N SER A 43 -12.80 -4.24 19.71
CA SER A 43 -12.44 -5.60 19.26
C SER A 43 -13.38 -6.15 18.18
N TRP A 44 -13.72 -5.35 17.18
CA TRP A 44 -14.52 -5.85 16.04
C TRP A 44 -13.59 -6.49 15.03
N GLY A 45 -13.54 -7.83 14.99
CA GLY A 45 -13.39 -8.71 13.79
C GLY A 45 -12.40 -8.37 12.67
N TYR A 46 -11.52 -7.39 12.86
CA TYR A 46 -10.55 -6.88 11.91
C TYR A 46 -9.13 -7.31 12.29
N ASP A 47 -9.02 -8.36 13.11
CA ASP A 47 -7.77 -8.91 13.61
C ASP A 47 -6.99 -9.55 12.46
N PHE A 48 -6.20 -8.71 11.82
CA PHE A 48 -4.81 -9.09 11.64
C PHE A 48 -4.28 -9.27 13.05
N ALA A 49 -4.10 -10.50 13.50
CA ALA A 49 -3.66 -10.78 14.86
C ALA A 49 -2.16 -10.46 15.01
N LEU A 50 -1.91 -9.15 14.95
CA LEU A 50 -0.87 -8.48 15.71
C LEU A 50 -1.41 -8.03 17.09
N TYR A 51 -2.49 -8.67 17.54
CA TYR A 51 -2.85 -8.67 18.93
C TYR A 51 -3.32 -10.04 19.39
N GLY A 52 -2.77 -10.41 20.53
CA GLY A 52 -2.86 -11.67 21.23
C GLY A 52 -1.67 -11.71 22.18
N GLU A 53 -1.74 -12.48 23.27
CA GLU A 53 -0.58 -12.67 24.18
C GLU A 53 0.69 -13.14 23.45
N TYR A 54 0.51 -13.65 22.23
CA TYR A 54 1.52 -14.19 21.33
C TYR A 54 2.03 -13.19 20.28
N THR A 55 1.50 -11.96 20.21
CA THR A 55 2.01 -11.00 19.23
C THR A 55 3.31 -10.36 19.70
N PRO A 56 4.38 -10.45 18.90
CA PRO A 56 5.62 -9.74 19.19
C PRO A 56 5.44 -8.21 19.14
N TRP A 57 6.09 -7.49 20.07
CA TRP A 57 6.05 -6.02 20.16
C TRP A 57 6.40 -5.29 18.85
N TYR A 58 7.19 -5.92 17.98
CA TYR A 58 7.58 -5.37 16.69
C TYR A 58 6.47 -5.37 15.63
N GLY A 59 5.38 -6.14 15.82
CA GLY A 59 4.25 -6.18 14.90
C GLY A 59 3.60 -4.81 14.67
N LYS A 60 3.40 -4.06 15.77
CA LYS A 60 2.83 -2.71 15.75
C LYS A 60 3.67 -1.73 14.94
N ILE A 61 4.99 -1.81 15.11
CA ILE A 61 5.94 -0.98 14.35
C ILE A 61 5.83 -1.28 12.85
N ILE A 62 5.70 -2.56 12.47
CA ILE A 62 5.54 -2.96 11.07
C ILE A 62 4.25 -2.34 10.49
N LEU A 63 3.12 -2.37 11.19
CA LEU A 63 1.87 -1.79 10.70
C LEU A 63 1.97 -0.28 10.48
N VAL A 64 2.61 0.45 11.39
CA VAL A 64 2.90 1.89 11.20
C VAL A 64 3.77 2.12 9.98
N VAL A 65 4.85 1.35 9.82
CA VAL A 65 5.74 1.45 8.65
C VAL A 65 5.00 1.19 7.34
N LEU A 66 4.14 0.17 7.30
CA LEU A 66 3.30 -0.14 6.13
C LEU A 66 2.33 1.01 5.81
N GLY A 67 1.72 1.60 6.83
CA GLY A 67 0.88 2.78 6.68
C GLY A 67 1.64 3.97 6.09
N LEU A 68 2.85 4.23 6.59
CA LEU A 68 3.71 5.32 6.09
C LEU A 68 4.15 5.07 4.64
N PHE A 69 4.48 3.84 4.26
CA PHE A 69 4.78 3.50 2.87
C PHE A 69 3.60 3.81 1.96
N TYR A 70 2.39 3.44 2.36
CA TYR A 70 1.19 3.76 1.61
C TYR A 70 0.92 5.27 1.51
N LEU A 71 1.08 6.03 2.60
CA LEU A 71 0.94 7.48 2.56
C LEU A 71 2.01 8.14 1.66
N PHE A 72 3.23 7.62 1.67
CA PHE A 72 4.28 8.07 0.76
C PHE A 72 3.91 7.81 -0.71
N VAL A 73 3.39 6.63 -1.04
CA VAL A 73 2.92 6.32 -2.40
C VAL A 73 1.75 7.22 -2.82
N ALA A 74 0.82 7.48 -1.90
CA ALA A 74 -0.28 8.41 -2.13
C ALA A 74 0.26 9.82 -2.41
N PHE A 75 1.21 10.31 -1.60
CA PHE A 75 1.85 11.59 -1.80
C PHE A 75 2.51 11.71 -3.18
N VAL A 76 3.34 10.74 -3.57
CA VAL A 76 4.02 10.73 -4.88
C VAL A 76 3.01 10.68 -6.02
N SER A 77 1.96 9.86 -5.90
CA SER A 77 0.90 9.77 -6.92
C SER A 77 0.12 11.08 -7.04
N LEU A 78 -0.16 11.77 -5.93
CA LEU A 78 -0.82 13.07 -5.94
C LEU A 78 0.06 14.15 -6.56
N GLN A 79 1.34 14.18 -6.21
CA GLN A 79 2.33 15.11 -6.79
C GLN A 79 2.45 14.92 -8.31
N LYS A 80 2.29 13.69 -8.82
CA LYS A 80 2.23 13.39 -10.26
C LYS A 80 0.97 13.90 -10.95
N LEU A 81 -0.17 13.81 -10.28
CA LEU A 81 -1.44 14.31 -10.80
C LEU A 81 -1.51 15.82 -10.80
N TYR A 82 -0.98 16.42 -9.73
CA TYR A 82 -1.05 17.83 -9.46
C TYR A 82 0.32 18.26 -8.93
N PRO A 83 1.22 18.76 -9.78
CA PRO A 83 2.57 19.16 -9.37
C PRO A 83 2.52 20.43 -8.49
N PHE A 84 2.19 20.27 -7.22
CA PHE A 84 2.04 21.37 -6.26
C PHE A 84 3.38 21.78 -5.66
N LEU A 85 4.34 20.86 -5.56
CA LEU A 85 5.74 21.18 -5.26
C LEU A 85 6.55 21.33 -6.54
N LYS A 86 7.42 22.33 -6.59
CA LYS A 86 8.46 22.41 -7.63
C LYS A 86 9.61 21.50 -7.21
N ILE A 87 9.74 20.40 -7.93
CA ILE A 87 10.77 19.38 -7.72
C ILE A 87 11.54 19.29 -9.02
N ASP A 88 12.87 19.14 -8.95
CA ASP A 88 13.67 18.84 -10.14
C ASP A 88 13.37 17.44 -10.69
N SER A 89 13.71 17.20 -11.94
CA SER A 89 13.38 15.95 -12.63
C SER A 89 14.08 14.73 -12.03
N GLU A 90 15.27 14.89 -11.46
CA GLU A 90 16.04 13.79 -10.86
C GLU A 90 15.39 13.33 -9.55
N LEU A 91 15.00 14.29 -8.70
CA LEU A 91 14.29 14.01 -7.46
C LEU A 91 12.90 13.46 -7.72
N GLU A 92 12.18 13.93 -8.74
CA GLU A 92 10.89 13.35 -9.17
C GLU A 92 11.04 11.86 -9.54
N GLU A 93 12.03 11.52 -10.36
CA GLU A 93 12.29 10.13 -10.76
C GLU A 93 12.65 9.24 -9.55
N ASN A 94 13.43 9.76 -8.61
CA ASN A 94 13.79 9.05 -7.39
C ASN A 94 12.60 8.82 -6.47
N LEU A 95 11.70 9.80 -6.35
CA LEU A 95 10.46 9.66 -5.58
C LEU A 95 9.54 8.59 -6.19
N GLU A 96 9.43 8.54 -7.51
CA GLU A 96 8.65 7.50 -8.20
C GLU A 96 9.21 6.10 -8.01
N LYS A 97 10.54 5.94 -8.18
CA LYS A 97 11.22 4.68 -7.89
C LYS A 97 11.01 4.28 -6.44
N GLY A 98 11.13 5.24 -5.53
CA GLY A 98 10.84 5.08 -4.11
C GLY A 98 9.43 4.57 -3.88
N ALA A 99 8.41 5.20 -4.46
CA ALA A 99 7.01 4.82 -4.29
C ALA A 99 6.75 3.39 -4.83
N PHE A 100 7.36 3.06 -5.97
CA PHE A 100 7.29 1.72 -6.53
C PHE A 100 7.89 0.67 -5.57
N TYR A 101 9.11 0.90 -5.07
CA TYR A 101 9.76 -0.02 -4.12
C TYR A 101 9.06 -0.06 -2.76
N ALA A 102 8.51 1.05 -2.28
CA ALA A 102 7.70 1.09 -1.06
C ALA A 102 6.47 0.21 -1.19
N THR A 103 5.78 0.24 -2.34
CA THR A 103 4.63 -0.65 -2.59
C THR A 103 5.03 -2.11 -2.65
N ILE A 104 6.17 -2.45 -3.28
CA ILE A 104 6.70 -3.82 -3.25
C ILE A 104 7.03 -4.25 -1.82
N ALA A 105 7.67 -3.38 -1.04
CA ALA A 105 7.98 -3.65 0.36
C ALA A 105 6.71 -3.92 1.17
N VAL A 106 5.62 -3.18 0.93
CA VAL A 106 4.32 -3.45 1.55
C VAL A 106 3.85 -4.88 1.29
N VAL A 107 3.87 -5.33 0.02
CA VAL A 107 3.44 -6.69 -0.35
C VAL A 107 4.32 -7.74 0.33
N ILE A 108 5.64 -7.59 0.24
CA ILE A 108 6.61 -8.55 0.81
C ILE A 108 6.45 -8.63 2.33
N LEU A 109 6.42 -7.50 3.02
CA LEU A 109 6.28 -7.45 4.48
C LEU A 109 4.91 -7.99 4.92
N THR A 110 3.85 -7.75 4.15
CA THR A 110 2.52 -8.34 4.41
C THR A 110 2.58 -9.86 4.32
N ILE A 111 3.20 -10.42 3.28
CA ILE A 111 3.36 -11.88 3.11
C ILE A 111 4.22 -12.47 4.24
N MET A 112 5.37 -11.86 4.54
CA MET A 112 6.24 -12.32 5.63
C MET A 112 5.52 -12.34 6.96
N THR A 113 4.79 -11.26 7.27
CA THR A 113 4.03 -11.16 8.53
C THR A 113 2.91 -12.19 8.56
N ALA A 114 2.21 -12.41 7.44
CA ALA A 114 1.18 -13.43 7.34
C ALA A 114 1.71 -14.86 7.53
N ILE A 115 2.90 -15.18 7.02
CA ILE A 115 3.55 -16.48 7.23
C ILE A 115 3.91 -16.66 8.71
N ILE A 116 4.58 -15.67 9.31
CA ILE A 116 4.96 -15.71 10.73
C ILE A 116 3.72 -15.90 11.59
N PHE A 117 2.67 -15.11 11.30
CA PHE A 117 1.39 -15.22 11.99
C PHE A 117 0.76 -16.60 11.83
N GLY A 118 0.68 -17.13 10.61
CA GLY A 118 0.09 -18.44 10.34
C GLY A 118 0.82 -19.58 11.07
N ILE A 119 2.14 -19.49 11.25
CA ILE A 119 2.92 -20.44 12.05
C ILE A 119 2.53 -20.33 13.53
N LEU A 120 2.48 -19.13 14.09
CA LEU A 120 2.16 -18.89 15.50
C LEU A 120 0.71 -19.22 15.87
N ALA A 121 -0.22 -18.96 14.96
CA ALA A 121 -1.64 -19.20 15.17
C ALA A 121 -2.08 -20.63 14.82
N SER A 122 -1.19 -21.46 14.27
CA SER A 122 -1.51 -22.80 13.75
C SER A 122 -2.15 -23.77 14.77
N GLU A 123 -1.94 -23.53 16.06
CA GLU A 123 -2.51 -24.33 17.16
C GLU A 123 -3.88 -23.80 17.65
N GLY A 124 -4.28 -22.60 17.22
CA GLY A 124 -5.56 -21.99 17.55
C GLY A 124 -6.70 -22.47 16.65
N THR A 125 -7.89 -22.67 17.21
CA THR A 125 -9.06 -23.19 16.49
C THR A 125 -9.81 -22.14 15.66
N ASP A 126 -9.62 -20.85 15.93
CA ASP A 126 -10.28 -19.74 15.21
C ASP A 126 -9.28 -18.62 14.94
N TRP A 127 -8.72 -18.59 13.72
CA TRP A 127 -7.92 -17.47 13.24
C TRP A 127 -8.15 -17.23 11.74
N GLY A 128 -7.92 -16.00 11.31
CA GLY A 128 -8.08 -15.59 9.93
C GLY A 128 -7.24 -14.36 9.61
N PHE A 129 -7.26 -13.94 8.34
CA PHE A 129 -6.60 -12.71 7.91
C PHE A 129 -7.59 -11.54 7.95
N GLY A 130 -7.20 -10.46 8.63
CA GLY A 130 -8.01 -9.23 8.73
C GLY A 130 -7.86 -8.28 7.54
N THR A 131 -8.56 -7.14 7.60
CA THR A 131 -8.57 -6.14 6.52
C THR A 131 -7.18 -5.64 6.14
N THR A 132 -6.28 -5.41 7.10
CA THR A 132 -4.92 -4.93 6.80
C THR A 132 -4.11 -5.95 5.99
N PHE A 133 -4.38 -7.26 6.09
CA PHE A 133 -3.78 -8.27 5.21
C PHE A 133 -4.18 -8.03 3.76
N TYR A 134 -5.49 -7.96 3.52
CA TYR A 134 -6.02 -7.79 2.16
C TYR A 134 -5.64 -6.43 1.59
N THR A 135 -5.61 -5.39 2.42
CA THR A 135 -5.10 -4.08 2.05
C THR A 135 -3.62 -4.15 1.68
N GLY A 136 -2.77 -4.79 2.48
CA GLY A 136 -1.34 -4.92 2.20
C GLY A 136 -1.07 -5.73 0.92
N LEU A 137 -1.78 -6.84 0.74
CA LEU A 137 -1.58 -7.75 -0.39
C LEU A 137 -2.26 -7.25 -1.66
N LEU A 138 -3.60 -7.16 -1.67
CA LEU A 138 -4.36 -6.80 -2.86
C LEU A 138 -4.19 -5.33 -3.21
N GLY A 139 -4.25 -4.45 -2.21
CA GLY A 139 -3.96 -3.02 -2.42
C GLY A 139 -2.57 -2.81 -2.98
N GLY A 140 -1.57 -3.54 -2.47
CA GLY A 140 -0.19 -3.41 -2.91
C GLY A 140 0.00 -3.90 -4.35
N ILE A 141 -0.53 -5.07 -4.68
CA ILE A 141 -0.47 -5.63 -6.05
C ILE A 141 -1.17 -4.69 -7.04
N ILE A 142 -2.37 -4.22 -6.74
CA ILE A 142 -3.10 -3.32 -7.65
C ILE A 142 -2.34 -2.01 -7.82
N THR A 143 -1.83 -1.41 -6.75
CA THR A 143 -1.02 -0.19 -6.82
C THR A 143 0.25 -0.39 -7.65
N ILE A 144 0.95 -1.53 -7.49
CA ILE A 144 2.11 -1.89 -8.34
C ILE A 144 1.73 -1.91 -9.81
N LEU A 145 0.63 -2.58 -10.17
CA LEU A 145 0.17 -2.67 -11.56
C LEU A 145 -0.14 -1.28 -12.12
N LEU A 146 -0.85 -0.45 -11.37
CA LEU A 146 -1.17 0.92 -11.78
C LEU A 146 0.09 1.75 -12.03
N LEU A 147 1.08 1.69 -11.12
CA LEU A 147 2.35 2.40 -11.28
C LEU A 147 3.18 1.86 -12.46
N ILE A 148 3.18 0.55 -12.72
CA ILE A 148 3.85 -0.04 -13.89
C ILE A 148 3.24 0.50 -15.18
N PHE A 149 1.91 0.48 -15.30
CA PHE A 149 1.24 0.96 -16.50
C PHE A 149 1.45 2.46 -16.67
N ALA A 150 1.40 3.25 -15.60
CA ALA A 150 1.63 4.69 -15.66
C ALA A 150 3.04 5.02 -16.18
N ARG A 151 4.08 4.38 -15.63
CA ARG A 151 5.47 4.56 -16.06
C ARG A 151 5.72 4.11 -17.50
N ARG A 152 5.07 3.02 -17.94
CA ARG A 152 5.18 2.55 -19.32
C ARG A 152 4.62 3.56 -20.32
N LEU A 153 3.55 4.27 -19.96
CA LEU A 153 2.98 5.32 -20.80
C LEU A 153 3.88 6.56 -20.85
N GLU A 154 4.55 6.90 -19.74
CA GLU A 154 5.53 8.00 -19.71
C GLU A 154 6.76 7.71 -20.59
N ALA A 155 7.25 6.48 -20.61
CA ALA A 155 8.39 6.11 -21.45
C ALA A 155 8.08 6.15 -22.96
N GLN A 156 6.80 6.25 -23.34
CA GLN A 156 6.34 6.30 -24.74
C GLN A 156 6.01 7.72 -25.22
N SER A 157 5.91 8.70 -24.30
CA SER A 157 5.61 10.10 -24.60
C SER A 157 6.89 10.92 -24.76
#